data_AF-A0A124E484-F1
#
_entry.id   AF-A0A124E484-F1
#
_cell.length_a   1.000
_cell.length_b   1.000
_cell.length_c   1.000
_cell.angle_alpha   90.00
_cell.angle_beta   90.00
_cell.angle_gamma   90.00
#
_symmetry.space_group_name_H-M   'P 1'
#
loop_
_entity.id
_entity.type
_entity.pdbx_description
1 polymer ?
#
loop_
_entity_poly.entity_id
_entity_poly.type
_entity_poly.pdbx_seq_one_letter_code
_entity_poly.pdbx_strand_id
1 'polypeptide(L)'
;MVYDTTCLITGVNLRGIDATAVLLRRMRTGQYFPISLGIRGAYDGFGSIEGIATDLNTRLLTRFFTTAYRNGRFLAHDPTHTGDPLWFDPDITIESLLYLVERTTTHADLYGGSHPPSTVLDGDPVVLTMIAQPVWDALTSQQSRWHPLITAAFPSTITGAEIYGAHVHELADPMRQLATVSHFIAAQKWLRWAPPAEPEQRYPRGVGRQYSDAQNRGFVAAARRDYHGNPSIQAALDAYIKSVD
;
A
#
# COMPACT_ATOMS: atom_id res chain seq x y z
N MET A 1 -9.04 -16.22 9.18
CA MET A 1 -7.76 -16.73 9.72
C MET A 1 -6.79 -15.57 9.67
N VAL A 2 -6.08 -15.28 10.77
CA VAL A 2 -5.07 -14.20 10.80
C VAL A 2 -3.85 -14.65 10.01
N TYR A 3 -3.26 -13.76 9.23
CA TYR A 3 -2.04 -14.02 8.48
C TYR A 3 -1.13 -12.80 8.48
N ASP A 4 0.11 -12.99 8.05
CA ASP A 4 1.14 -11.97 8.04
C ASP A 4 1.32 -11.38 6.64
N THR A 5 1.74 -10.11 6.59
CA THR A 5 2.16 -9.41 5.38
C THR A 5 3.56 -8.83 5.60
N THR A 6 4.18 -8.30 4.54
CA THR A 6 5.53 -7.76 4.63
C THR A 6 5.66 -6.36 4.06
N CYS A 7 6.54 -5.58 4.68
CA CYS A 7 6.94 -4.27 4.21
C CYS A 7 7.47 -4.34 2.77
N LEU A 8 6.92 -3.52 1.88
CA LEU A 8 7.36 -3.37 0.49
C LEU A 8 8.88 -3.16 0.38
N ILE A 9 9.39 -2.27 1.23
CA ILE A 9 10.75 -1.74 1.09
C ILE A 9 11.77 -2.67 1.75
N THR A 10 11.47 -3.25 2.91
CA THR A 10 12.46 -4.03 3.66
C THR A 10 12.15 -5.52 3.73
N GLY A 11 10.96 -5.95 3.33
CA GLY A 11 10.53 -7.34 3.41
C GLY A 11 10.36 -7.87 4.84
N VAL A 12 10.46 -7.02 5.87
CA VAL A 12 10.17 -7.40 7.26
C VAL A 12 8.67 -7.63 7.45
N ASN A 13 8.31 -8.49 8.40
CA ASN A 13 6.93 -8.75 8.76
C ASN A 13 6.28 -7.46 9.32
N LEU A 14 5.00 -7.21 9.03
CA LEU A 14 4.27 -6.08 9.59
C LEU A 14 3.46 -6.43 10.85
N ARG A 15 3.52 -7.69 11.29
CA ARG A 15 2.86 -8.12 12.52
C ARG A 15 3.33 -7.30 13.72
N GLY A 16 2.38 -6.68 14.42
CA GLY A 16 2.63 -5.94 15.66
C GLY A 16 3.23 -4.54 15.46
N ILE A 17 3.18 -3.98 14.24
CA ILE A 17 3.68 -2.63 13.99
C ILE A 17 2.70 -1.79 13.15
N ASP A 18 2.73 -0.47 13.38
CA ASP A 18 2.10 0.50 12.50
C ASP A 18 2.66 0.38 11.07
N ALA A 19 1.79 0.61 10.09
CA ALA A 19 2.14 0.62 8.69
C ALA A 19 1.48 1.80 7.96
N THR A 20 2.13 2.22 6.87
CA THR A 20 1.54 3.10 5.87
C THR A 20 1.12 2.27 4.66
N ALA A 21 -0.18 2.19 4.40
CA ALA A 21 -0.75 1.60 3.19
C ALA A 21 -0.77 2.60 2.03
N VAL A 22 -0.55 2.10 0.82
CA VAL A 22 -0.66 2.86 -0.42
C VAL A 22 -1.46 2.03 -1.42
N LEU A 23 -2.52 2.62 -1.97
CA LEU A 23 -3.30 2.02 -3.05
C LEU A 23 -2.53 2.16 -4.37
N LEU A 24 -2.47 1.07 -5.11
CA LEU A 24 -1.82 0.97 -6.40
C LEU A 24 -2.85 0.58 -7.45
N ARG A 25 -2.76 1.19 -8.64
CA ARG A 25 -3.45 0.71 -9.83
C ARG A 25 -2.51 -0.18 -10.62
N ARG A 26 -2.94 -1.42 -10.89
CA ARG A 26 -2.20 -2.40 -11.70
C ARG A 26 -2.60 -2.26 -13.17
N MET A 27 -1.74 -1.68 -13.98
CA MET A 27 -1.96 -1.60 -15.43
C MET A 27 -1.98 -3.00 -16.05
N ARG A 28 -2.64 -3.14 -17.20
CA ARG A 28 -2.60 -4.36 -18.03
C ARG A 28 -1.19 -4.86 -18.38
N THR A 29 -0.21 -3.95 -18.43
CA THR A 29 1.20 -4.29 -18.66
C THR A 29 1.87 -4.96 -17.45
N GLY A 30 1.18 -5.11 -16.32
CA GLY A 30 1.71 -5.64 -15.05
C GLY A 30 2.43 -4.60 -14.20
N GLN A 31 2.51 -3.33 -14.66
CA GLN A 31 3.10 -2.24 -13.89
C GLN A 31 2.12 -1.70 -12.84
N TYR A 32 2.65 -1.31 -11.68
CA TYR A 32 1.87 -0.72 -10.61
C TYR A 32 2.23 0.74 -10.43
N PHE A 33 1.21 1.57 -10.23
CA PHE A 33 1.40 2.97 -9.95
C PHE A 33 0.58 3.40 -8.74
N PRO A 34 1.16 4.18 -7.81
CA PRO A 34 0.40 4.77 -6.72
C PRO A 34 -0.78 5.60 -7.23
N ILE A 35 -1.92 5.45 -6.56
CA ILE A 35 -3.11 6.27 -6.78
C ILE A 35 -3.62 6.91 -5.48
N SER A 36 -3.10 6.53 -4.32
CA SER A 36 -3.37 7.21 -3.05
C SER A 36 -2.09 7.78 -2.44
N LEU A 37 -2.25 8.79 -1.60
CA LEU A 37 -1.23 9.15 -0.61
C LEU A 37 -1.13 8.04 0.46
N GLY A 38 -0.09 8.11 1.30
CA GLY A 38 0.08 7.17 2.40
C GLY A 38 -1.07 7.25 3.41
N ILE A 39 -1.62 6.10 3.79
CA ILE A 39 -2.68 5.95 4.80
C ILE A 39 -2.06 5.21 5.98
N ARG A 40 -1.95 5.89 7.13
CA ARG A 40 -1.37 5.29 8.34
C ARG A 40 -2.44 4.54 9.14
N GLY A 41 -2.07 3.37 9.66
CA GLY A 41 -2.85 2.60 10.61
C GLY A 41 -2.02 1.48 11.26
N ALA A 42 -2.65 0.70 12.13
CA ALA A 42 -2.06 -0.50 12.71
C ALA A 42 -2.33 -1.70 11.80
N TYR A 43 -1.37 -2.61 11.61
CA TYR A 43 -1.63 -3.83 10.83
C TYR A 43 -2.68 -4.72 11.52
N ASP A 44 -3.73 -5.09 10.77
CA ASP A 44 -4.92 -5.76 11.33
C ASP A 44 -4.80 -7.30 11.41
N GLY A 45 -3.73 -7.88 10.87
CA GLY A 45 -3.57 -9.33 10.80
C GLY A 45 -4.39 -10.01 9.69
N PHE A 46 -5.02 -9.25 8.80
CA PHE A 46 -5.82 -9.72 7.67
C PHE A 46 -5.40 -9.07 6.35
N GLY A 47 -4.15 -8.59 6.25
CA GLY A 47 -3.60 -8.02 5.03
C GLY A 47 -3.91 -6.53 4.82
N SER A 48 -4.49 -5.86 5.81
CA SER A 48 -4.85 -4.44 5.75
C SER A 48 -4.39 -3.69 7.01
N ILE A 49 -4.91 -2.47 7.20
CA ILE A 49 -4.68 -1.63 8.36
C ILE A 49 -6.00 -1.22 9.02
N GLU A 50 -5.96 -0.99 10.34
CA GLU A 50 -7.06 -0.49 11.16
C GLU A 50 -6.66 0.78 11.95
N GLY A 51 -7.63 1.38 12.65
CA GLY A 51 -7.39 2.57 13.47
C GLY A 51 -7.05 3.83 12.66
N ILE A 52 -7.64 3.97 11.47
CA ILE A 52 -7.30 5.00 10.49
C ILE A 52 -7.90 6.34 10.89
N ALA A 53 -7.10 7.41 10.80
CA ALA A 53 -7.59 8.76 11.01
C ALA A 53 -8.48 9.22 9.84
N THR A 54 -9.64 9.79 10.16
CA THR A 54 -10.48 10.48 9.17
C THR A 54 -9.95 11.90 8.94
N ASP A 55 -9.11 12.07 7.92
CA ASP A 55 -8.47 13.32 7.55
C ASP A 55 -8.85 13.77 6.13
N LEU A 56 -8.21 14.82 5.61
CA LEU A 56 -8.48 15.30 4.26
C LEU A 56 -8.11 14.26 3.20
N ASN A 57 -7.02 13.52 3.37
CA ASN A 57 -6.57 12.50 2.43
C ASN A 57 -7.61 11.37 2.32
N THR A 58 -7.99 10.77 3.45
CA THR A 58 -8.93 9.64 3.45
C THR A 58 -10.32 10.05 2.97
N ARG A 59 -10.78 11.27 3.30
CA ARG A 59 -12.05 11.81 2.77
C ARG A 59 -12.05 12.04 1.26
N LEU A 60 -10.96 12.56 0.69
CA LEU A 60 -10.89 12.77 -0.77
C LEU A 60 -10.84 11.44 -1.51
N LEU A 61 -10.10 10.46 -0.97
CA LEU A 61 -10.01 9.12 -1.52
C LEU A 61 -11.37 8.42 -1.54
N THR A 62 -12.08 8.40 -0.42
CA THR A 62 -13.41 7.77 -0.33
C THR A 62 -14.46 8.48 -1.18
N ARG A 63 -14.43 9.82 -1.23
CA ARG A 63 -15.30 10.61 -2.12
C ARG A 63 -15.07 10.28 -3.59
N PHE A 64 -13.80 10.13 -4.00
CA PHE A 64 -13.46 9.75 -5.36
C PHE A 64 -14.02 8.37 -5.69
N PHE A 65 -13.72 7.34 -4.89
CA PHE A 65 -14.19 5.98 -5.16
C PHE A 65 -15.70 5.86 -5.10
N THR A 66 -16.37 6.56 -4.18
CA THR A 66 -17.84 6.65 -4.13
C THR A 66 -18.41 7.22 -5.44
N THR A 67 -17.83 8.30 -5.94
CA THR A 67 -18.25 8.92 -7.20
C THR A 67 -17.97 8.01 -8.40
N ALA A 68 -16.79 7.39 -8.43
CA ALA A 68 -16.39 6.46 -9.48
C ALA A 68 -17.29 5.22 -9.51
N TYR A 69 -17.68 4.70 -8.34
CA TYR A 69 -18.62 3.58 -8.22
C TYR A 69 -19.98 3.93 -8.79
N ARG A 70 -20.56 5.06 -8.36
CA ARG A 70 -21.85 5.56 -8.85
C ARG A 70 -21.89 5.78 -10.36
N ASN A 71 -20.76 6.18 -10.94
CA ASN A 71 -20.63 6.42 -12.38
C ASN A 71 -20.19 5.17 -13.17
N GLY A 72 -20.08 4.01 -12.53
CA GLY A 72 -19.68 2.75 -13.17
C GLY A 72 -18.20 2.66 -13.56
N ARG A 73 -17.36 3.60 -13.12
CA ARG A 73 -15.90 3.58 -13.32
C ARG A 73 -15.18 2.65 -12.35
N PHE A 74 -15.73 2.48 -11.14
CA PHE A 74 -15.18 1.61 -10.12
C PHE A 74 -16.10 0.43 -9.87
N LEU A 75 -15.58 -0.78 -10.04
CA LEU A 75 -16.24 -2.02 -9.69
C LEU A 75 -15.75 -2.42 -8.29
N ALA A 76 -16.69 -2.67 -7.38
CA ALA A 76 -16.44 -3.05 -6.00
C ALA A 76 -17.37 -4.21 -5.63
N HIS A 77 -16.80 -5.39 -5.39
CA HIS A 77 -17.54 -6.64 -5.18
C HIS A 77 -16.65 -7.62 -4.43
N ASP A 78 -17.12 -8.26 -3.36
CA ASP A 78 -16.33 -9.31 -2.68
C ASP A 78 -16.78 -10.71 -3.13
N PRO A 79 -16.10 -11.35 -4.10
CA PRO A 79 -16.43 -12.70 -4.56
C PRO A 79 -16.10 -13.79 -3.53
N THR A 80 -15.49 -13.44 -2.40
CA THR A 80 -15.13 -14.37 -1.33
C THR A 80 -16.10 -14.32 -0.16
N HIS A 81 -17.03 -13.36 -0.15
CA HIS A 81 -18.03 -13.23 0.89
C HIS A 81 -19.16 -14.25 0.66
N THR A 82 -19.43 -15.10 1.66
CA THR A 82 -20.46 -16.15 1.59
C THR A 82 -21.89 -15.64 1.76
N GLY A 83 -22.06 -14.36 2.11
CA GLY A 83 -23.34 -13.65 2.17
C GLY A 83 -23.74 -13.04 0.81
N ASP A 84 -24.44 -11.90 0.82
CA ASP A 84 -24.72 -11.17 -0.42
C ASP A 84 -23.40 -10.67 -1.03
N PRO A 85 -22.99 -11.19 -2.21
CA PRO A 85 -21.73 -10.80 -2.82
C PRO A 85 -21.79 -9.35 -3.38
N LEU A 86 -23.00 -8.78 -3.48
CA LEU A 86 -23.26 -7.37 -3.81
C LEU A 86 -23.37 -6.47 -2.57
N TRP A 87 -23.13 -7.00 -1.36
CA TRP A 87 -23.14 -6.20 -0.13
C TRP A 87 -21.98 -5.21 -0.14
N PHE A 88 -22.20 -4.07 -0.77
CA PHE A 88 -21.27 -2.96 -0.78
C PHE A 88 -22.02 -1.65 -0.58
N ASP A 89 -21.58 -0.88 0.41
CA ASP A 89 -22.17 0.42 0.71
C ASP A 89 -21.86 1.38 -0.46
N PRO A 90 -22.88 1.98 -1.10
CA PRO A 90 -22.65 3.00 -2.11
C PRO A 90 -21.93 4.24 -1.57
N ASP A 91 -21.93 4.47 -0.25
CA ASP A 91 -21.10 5.44 0.45
C ASP A 91 -19.86 4.75 1.04
N ILE A 92 -18.82 4.65 0.21
CA ILE A 92 -17.62 3.87 0.51
C ILE A 92 -16.84 4.50 1.67
N THR A 93 -16.76 3.82 2.81
CA THR A 93 -15.87 4.21 3.93
C THR A 93 -14.41 3.83 3.63
N ILE A 94 -13.46 4.38 4.37
CA ILE A 94 -12.04 4.05 4.16
C ILE A 94 -11.76 2.59 4.53
N GLU A 95 -12.39 2.09 5.58
CA GLU A 95 -12.30 0.71 6.03
C GLU A 95 -12.88 -0.25 4.98
N SER A 96 -14.07 0.03 4.44
CA SER A 96 -14.69 -0.79 3.38
C SER A 96 -13.87 -0.77 2.10
N LEU A 97 -13.29 0.38 1.72
CA LEU A 97 -12.39 0.47 0.58
C LEU A 97 -11.15 -0.40 0.77
N LEU A 98 -10.46 -0.26 1.90
CA LEU A 98 -9.23 -1.01 2.17
C LEU A 98 -9.50 -2.51 2.27
N TYR A 99 -10.61 -2.90 2.88
CA TYR A 99 -11.04 -4.29 2.91
C TYR A 99 -11.16 -4.90 1.51
N LEU A 100 -11.89 -4.26 0.58
CA LEU A 100 -12.05 -4.80 -0.76
C LEU A 100 -10.74 -4.77 -1.57
N VAL A 101 -9.91 -3.75 -1.38
CA VAL A 101 -8.61 -3.68 -2.03
C VAL A 101 -7.67 -4.77 -1.50
N GLU A 102 -7.73 -5.08 -0.20
CA GLU A 102 -7.05 -6.22 0.40
C GLU A 102 -7.51 -7.52 -0.26
N ARG A 103 -8.83 -7.74 -0.39
CA ARG A 103 -9.36 -8.93 -1.09
C ARG A 103 -8.83 -9.06 -2.51
N THR A 104 -8.70 -7.93 -3.22
CA THR A 104 -8.08 -7.89 -4.55
C THR A 104 -6.59 -8.25 -4.51
N THR A 105 -5.90 -7.89 -3.43
CA THR A 105 -4.47 -8.13 -3.24
C THR A 105 -4.17 -9.58 -2.86
N THR A 106 -5.04 -10.20 -2.05
CA THR A 106 -4.79 -11.53 -1.45
C THR A 106 -5.54 -12.66 -2.14
N HIS A 107 -6.79 -12.45 -2.53
CA HIS A 107 -7.65 -13.53 -3.00
C HIS A 107 -7.84 -13.58 -4.52
N ALA A 108 -7.45 -12.52 -5.21
CA ALA A 108 -7.58 -12.46 -6.66
C ALA A 108 -6.58 -13.40 -7.36
N ASP A 109 -6.97 -13.88 -8.54
CA ASP A 109 -6.18 -14.69 -9.46
C ASP A 109 -4.93 -13.98 -10.02
N LEU A 110 -4.74 -12.70 -9.69
CA LEU A 110 -3.56 -11.90 -10.02
C LEU A 110 -2.25 -12.50 -9.49
N TYR A 111 -2.29 -13.17 -8.33
CA TYR A 111 -1.11 -13.72 -7.64
C TYR A 111 -1.30 -15.18 -7.21
N GLY A 112 -2.11 -15.94 -7.97
CA GLY A 112 -2.40 -17.34 -7.67
C GLY A 112 -3.60 -17.58 -6.75
N GLY A 113 -4.43 -16.56 -6.51
CA GLY A 113 -5.76 -16.73 -5.92
C GLY A 113 -6.75 -17.39 -6.87
N SER A 114 -7.99 -17.56 -6.41
CA SER A 114 -9.06 -18.30 -7.12
C SER A 114 -10.24 -17.44 -7.54
N HIS A 115 -10.17 -16.13 -7.32
CA HIS A 115 -11.28 -15.21 -7.53
C HIS A 115 -10.91 -14.09 -8.51
N PRO A 116 -11.88 -13.49 -9.21
CA PRO A 116 -11.61 -12.25 -9.93
C PRO A 116 -11.24 -11.11 -8.95
N PRO A 117 -10.58 -10.04 -9.42
CA PRO A 117 -10.33 -8.83 -8.63
C PRO A 117 -11.60 -8.26 -8.00
N SER A 118 -11.58 -8.02 -6.68
CA SER A 118 -12.71 -7.40 -5.95
C SER A 118 -12.88 -5.92 -6.25
N THR A 119 -11.80 -5.25 -6.68
CA THR A 119 -11.78 -3.83 -7.00
C THR A 119 -11.12 -3.59 -8.34
N VAL A 120 -11.83 -2.88 -9.24
CA VAL A 120 -11.36 -2.56 -10.59
C VAL A 120 -11.73 -1.12 -10.92
N LEU A 121 -10.75 -0.27 -11.23
CA LEU A 121 -10.94 1.12 -11.63
C LEU A 121 -10.61 1.29 -13.12
N ASP A 122 -11.60 1.72 -13.91
CA ASP A 122 -11.51 1.90 -15.36
C ASP A 122 -10.90 0.67 -16.07
N GLY A 123 -11.22 -0.54 -15.59
CA GLY A 123 -10.75 -1.81 -16.14
C GLY A 123 -9.40 -2.31 -15.61
N ASP A 124 -8.75 -1.59 -14.70
CA ASP A 124 -7.50 -2.02 -14.07
C ASP A 124 -7.71 -2.38 -12.59
N PRO A 125 -7.16 -3.50 -12.09
CA PRO A 125 -7.26 -3.86 -10.67
C PRO A 125 -6.65 -2.80 -9.75
N VAL A 126 -7.30 -2.56 -8.62
CA VAL A 126 -6.74 -1.77 -7.52
C VAL A 126 -6.25 -2.74 -6.44
N VAL A 127 -4.99 -2.60 -6.05
CA VAL A 127 -4.35 -3.41 -5.01
C VAL A 127 -3.72 -2.48 -3.98
N LEU A 128 -3.27 -3.03 -2.85
CA LEU A 128 -2.53 -2.25 -1.85
C LEU A 128 -1.15 -2.84 -1.60
N THR A 129 -0.26 -1.98 -1.15
CA THR A 129 1.01 -2.37 -0.57
C THR A 129 1.21 -1.60 0.73
N MET A 130 2.08 -2.10 1.60
CA MET A 130 2.32 -1.50 2.92
C MET A 130 3.80 -1.33 3.18
N ILE A 131 4.15 -0.25 3.87
CA ILE A 131 5.49 0.05 4.33
C ILE A 131 5.44 0.18 5.86
N ALA A 132 6.32 -0.51 6.57
CA ALA A 132 6.42 -0.37 8.03
C ALA A 132 6.63 1.10 8.41
N GLN A 133 5.91 1.60 9.41
CA GLN A 133 5.92 3.03 9.75
C GLN A 133 7.34 3.57 10.02
N PRO A 134 8.24 2.89 10.77
CA PRO A 134 9.60 3.38 10.96
C PRO A 134 10.38 3.54 9.65
N VAL A 135 10.11 2.70 8.65
CA VAL A 135 10.74 2.78 7.32
C VAL A 135 10.18 3.95 6.53
N TRP A 136 8.86 4.15 6.55
CA TRP A 136 8.22 5.32 5.94
C TRP A 136 8.77 6.62 6.53
N ASP A 137 8.83 6.72 7.86
CA ASP A 137 9.33 7.91 8.56
C ASP A 137 10.81 8.16 8.27
N ALA A 138 11.64 7.11 8.26
CA ALA A 138 13.06 7.25 7.94
C ALA A 138 13.29 7.81 6.53
N LEU A 139 12.53 7.34 5.53
CA LEU A 139 12.64 7.84 4.16
C LEU A 139 12.11 9.26 4.02
N THR A 140 11.02 9.57 4.71
CA THR A 140 10.34 10.86 4.58
C THR A 140 10.86 11.94 5.54
N SER A 141 11.82 11.62 6.41
CA SER A 141 12.45 12.58 7.32
C SER A 141 13.33 13.60 6.61
N GLN A 142 13.84 13.30 5.40
CA GLN A 142 14.74 14.16 4.64
C GLN A 142 14.10 14.70 3.35
N GLN A 143 12.88 15.24 3.46
CA GLN A 143 12.13 15.71 2.28
C GLN A 143 12.87 16.83 1.56
N SER A 144 13.26 16.56 0.31
CA SER A 144 13.68 17.60 -0.62
C SER A 144 12.47 18.35 -1.19
N ARG A 145 12.67 19.64 -1.50
CA ARG A 145 11.62 20.48 -2.10
C ARG A 145 11.53 20.18 -3.60
N TRP A 146 10.61 19.30 -3.99
CA TRP A 146 10.35 18.95 -5.40
C TRP A 146 9.26 19.84 -6.02
N HIS A 147 9.41 20.18 -7.31
CA HIS A 147 8.36 20.80 -8.12
C HIS A 147 8.34 20.17 -9.52
N PRO A 148 7.16 19.85 -10.11
CA PRO A 148 5.79 19.95 -9.56
C PRO A 148 5.38 18.74 -8.69
N LEU A 149 4.78 19.02 -7.51
CA LEU A 149 4.51 18.01 -6.45
C LEU A 149 3.57 16.88 -6.88
N ILE A 150 2.50 17.19 -7.63
CA ILE A 150 1.53 16.16 -8.05
C ILE A 150 2.17 15.15 -9.00
N THR A 151 2.96 15.62 -9.99
CA THR A 151 3.66 14.75 -10.94
C THR A 151 4.77 13.95 -10.26
N ALA A 152 5.40 14.52 -9.23
CA ALA A 152 6.41 13.81 -8.44
C ALA A 152 5.79 12.70 -7.56
N ALA A 153 4.61 12.95 -6.98
CA ALA A 153 3.90 11.99 -6.14
C ALA A 153 3.21 10.88 -6.95
N PHE A 154 2.64 11.22 -8.10
CA PHE A 154 1.88 10.31 -8.97
C PHE A 154 2.46 10.29 -10.38
N PRO A 155 3.68 9.73 -10.57
CA PRO A 155 4.24 9.62 -11.89
C PRO A 155 3.38 8.68 -12.74
N SER A 156 2.92 9.16 -13.89
CA SER A 156 2.20 8.35 -14.89
C SER A 156 0.77 7.94 -14.53
N THR A 157 0.14 8.54 -13.51
CA THR A 157 -1.31 8.34 -13.27
C THR A 157 -2.08 9.65 -13.24
N ILE A 158 -3.19 9.70 -13.97
CA ILE A 158 -4.14 10.82 -13.88
C ILE A 158 -4.97 10.72 -12.59
N THR A 159 -5.14 9.50 -12.07
CA THR A 159 -6.02 9.21 -10.93
C THR A 159 -5.61 9.98 -9.68
N GLY A 160 -4.31 10.09 -9.37
CA GLY A 160 -3.85 10.91 -8.25
C GLY A 160 -4.20 12.40 -8.41
N ALA A 161 -4.13 12.93 -9.64
CA ALA A 161 -4.57 14.29 -9.94
C ALA A 161 -6.09 14.46 -9.86
N GLU A 162 -6.88 13.46 -10.26
CA GLU A 162 -8.34 13.46 -10.09
C GLU A 162 -8.75 13.49 -8.61
N ILE A 163 -8.03 12.75 -7.75
CA ILE A 163 -8.33 12.68 -6.31
C ILE A 163 -7.87 13.94 -5.58
N TYR A 164 -6.63 14.40 -5.84
CA TYR A 164 -5.95 15.38 -4.99
C TYR A 164 -5.61 16.71 -5.67
N GLY A 165 -5.84 16.85 -6.98
CA GLY A 165 -5.36 18.00 -7.77
C GLY A 165 -5.87 19.36 -7.30
N ALA A 166 -7.09 19.41 -6.77
CA ALA A 166 -7.68 20.64 -6.21
C ALA A 166 -7.14 21.01 -4.81
N HIS A 167 -6.40 20.09 -4.17
CA HIS A 167 -5.95 20.19 -2.76
C HIS A 167 -4.44 20.02 -2.61
N VAL A 168 -3.67 20.33 -3.67
CA VAL A 168 -2.20 20.15 -3.69
C VAL A 168 -1.51 20.94 -2.58
N HIS A 169 -2.03 22.11 -2.21
CA HIS A 169 -1.43 22.95 -1.17
C HIS A 169 -1.70 22.39 0.23
N GLU A 170 -2.94 21.99 0.51
CA GLU A 170 -3.36 21.43 1.79
C GLU A 170 -2.73 20.05 2.05
N LEU A 171 -2.39 19.32 0.98
CA LEU A 171 -1.76 17.99 1.04
C LEU A 171 -0.28 18.02 0.64
N ALA A 172 0.38 19.18 0.70
CA ALA A 172 1.76 19.33 0.26
C ALA A 172 2.72 18.38 0.98
N ASP A 173 2.57 18.18 2.28
CA ASP A 173 3.45 17.30 3.08
C ASP A 173 3.23 15.81 2.72
N PRO A 174 2.00 15.25 2.77
CA PRO A 174 1.73 13.91 2.26
C PRO A 174 2.20 13.67 0.81
N MET A 175 2.06 14.67 -0.07
CA MET A 175 2.56 14.57 -1.46
C MET A 175 4.08 14.48 -1.51
N ARG A 176 4.81 15.28 -0.72
CA ARG A 176 6.28 15.20 -0.62
C ARG A 176 6.72 13.87 -0.05
N GLN A 177 6.00 13.33 0.94
CA GLN A 177 6.26 12.02 1.51
C GLN A 177 6.18 10.94 0.42
N LEU A 178 5.05 10.86 -0.30
CA LEU A 178 4.88 9.88 -1.36
C LEU A 178 5.88 10.05 -2.51
N ALA A 179 6.19 11.31 -2.89
CA ALA A 179 7.20 11.60 -3.91
C ALA A 179 8.60 11.12 -3.48
N THR A 180 8.96 11.32 -2.21
CA THR A 180 10.25 10.88 -1.66
C THR A 180 10.36 9.37 -1.65
N VAL A 181 9.30 8.67 -1.23
CA VAL A 181 9.25 7.20 -1.25
C VAL A 181 9.28 6.67 -2.69
N SER A 182 8.54 7.28 -3.61
CA SER A 182 8.54 6.90 -5.02
C SER A 182 9.90 7.10 -5.67
N HIS A 183 10.58 8.22 -5.37
CA HIS A 183 11.95 8.48 -5.83
C HIS A 183 12.93 7.44 -5.27
N PHE A 184 12.82 7.12 -3.99
CA PHE A 184 13.64 6.08 -3.36
C PHE A 184 13.46 4.72 -4.05
N ILE A 185 12.22 4.29 -4.27
CA ILE A 185 11.92 3.04 -4.97
C ILE A 185 12.49 3.06 -6.39
N ALA A 186 12.30 4.15 -7.14
CA ALA A 186 12.81 4.30 -8.50
C ALA A 186 14.35 4.30 -8.57
N ALA A 187 15.04 4.75 -7.53
CA ALA A 187 16.51 4.72 -7.45
C ALA A 187 17.05 3.29 -7.20
N GLN A 188 16.24 2.37 -6.67
CA GLN A 188 16.61 0.97 -6.47
C GLN A 188 16.19 0.12 -7.66
N LYS A 189 17.13 -0.34 -8.49
CA LYS A 189 16.85 -1.19 -9.67
C LYS A 189 16.10 -2.49 -9.38
N TRP A 190 16.10 -2.91 -8.12
CA TRP A 190 15.55 -4.17 -7.64
C TRP A 190 14.25 -3.98 -6.85
N LEU A 191 13.78 -2.74 -6.63
CA LEU A 191 12.47 -2.46 -6.07
C LEU A 191 11.52 -1.95 -7.14
N ARG A 192 10.23 -2.14 -6.86
CA ARG A 192 9.15 -1.50 -7.59
C ARG A 192 7.96 -1.30 -6.67
N TRP A 193 7.07 -0.39 -7.03
CA TRP A 193 5.72 -0.44 -6.47
C TRP A 193 5.08 -1.77 -6.88
N ALA A 194 4.65 -2.56 -5.91
CA ALA A 194 3.89 -3.80 -6.08
C ALA A 194 3.44 -4.32 -4.70
N PRO A 195 2.41 -5.15 -4.61
CA PRO A 195 2.09 -5.87 -3.38
C PRO A 195 3.16 -6.92 -3.05
N PRO A 196 3.24 -7.41 -1.79
CA PRO A 196 4.22 -8.42 -1.39
C PRO A 196 4.04 -9.77 -2.09
N ALA A 197 2.85 -10.05 -2.63
CA ALA A 197 2.56 -11.28 -3.38
C ALA A 197 3.17 -11.31 -4.80
N GLU A 198 3.59 -10.16 -5.33
CA GLU A 198 4.08 -10.01 -6.70
C GLU A 198 5.40 -10.78 -6.91
N PRO A 199 5.45 -11.81 -7.78
CA PRO A 199 6.62 -12.68 -7.93
C PRO A 199 7.92 -11.96 -8.33
N GLU A 200 7.84 -10.90 -9.13
CA GLU A 200 9.05 -10.16 -9.56
C GLU A 200 9.45 -9.04 -8.57
N GLN A 201 8.81 -8.94 -7.40
CA GLN A 201 9.25 -8.06 -6.32
C GLN A 201 10.53 -8.59 -5.66
N ARG A 202 11.34 -7.72 -5.03
CA ARG A 202 12.54 -8.11 -4.26
C ARG A 202 12.25 -9.09 -3.13
N TYR A 203 11.16 -8.85 -2.41
CA TYR A 203 10.74 -9.62 -1.25
C TYR A 203 9.38 -10.28 -1.53
N PRO A 204 9.31 -11.24 -2.46
CA PRO A 204 8.06 -11.90 -2.78
C PRO A 204 7.71 -12.83 -1.61
N ARG A 205 6.57 -12.54 -1.00
CA ARG A 205 6.05 -13.18 0.19
C ARG A 205 4.58 -13.42 -0.10
N GLY A 206 4.26 -14.65 -0.47
CA GLY A 206 2.88 -15.05 -0.75
C GLY A 206 1.94 -14.74 0.41
N VAL A 207 0.64 -14.86 0.14
CA VAL A 207 -0.42 -14.40 1.03
C VAL A 207 -0.97 -15.51 1.92
N GLY A 208 -1.72 -15.14 2.96
CA GLY A 208 -2.52 -16.09 3.75
C GLY A 208 -1.74 -17.04 4.68
N ARG A 209 -0.49 -16.72 5.03
CA ARG A 209 0.31 -17.51 5.98
C ARG A 209 0.89 -16.68 7.11
N GLN A 210 1.21 -17.33 8.22
CA GLN A 210 1.96 -16.74 9.33
C GLN A 210 3.45 -17.13 9.23
N TYR A 211 4.34 -16.23 9.66
CA TYR A 211 5.77 -16.47 9.71
C TYR A 211 6.23 -16.81 11.12
N SER A 212 7.12 -17.79 11.24
CA SER A 212 7.76 -18.12 12.51
C SER A 212 8.81 -17.08 12.91
N ASP A 213 9.18 -17.04 14.19
CA ASP A 213 10.22 -16.12 14.68
C ASP A 213 11.55 -16.31 13.96
N ALA A 214 11.90 -17.55 13.60
CA ALA A 214 13.10 -17.84 12.81
C ALA A 214 13.02 -17.21 11.41
N GLN A 215 11.86 -17.23 10.76
CA GLN A 215 11.64 -16.56 9.48
C GLN A 215 11.71 -15.04 9.65
N ASN A 216 11.06 -14.50 10.67
CA ASN A 216 11.08 -13.06 10.97
C ASN A 216 12.52 -12.56 11.20
N ARG A 217 13.33 -13.27 11.99
CA ARG A 217 14.77 -12.97 12.16
C ARG A 217 15.53 -13.02 10.82
N GLY A 218 15.21 -14.01 9.98
CA GLY A 218 15.78 -14.12 8.64
C GLY A 218 15.45 -12.92 7.74
N PHE A 219 14.22 -12.39 7.84
CA PHE A 219 13.78 -11.22 7.07
C PHE A 219 14.52 -9.96 7.49
N VAL A 220 14.66 -9.71 8.79
CA VAL A 220 15.45 -8.60 9.33
C VAL A 220 16.91 -8.70 8.88
N ALA A 221 17.52 -9.89 8.99
CA ALA A 221 18.90 -10.09 8.57
C ALA A 221 19.10 -9.86 7.05
N ALA A 222 18.14 -10.25 6.22
CA ALA A 222 18.16 -9.95 4.79
C ALA A 222 18.03 -8.44 4.52
N ALA A 223 17.08 -7.76 5.16
CA ALA A 223 16.90 -6.32 5.04
C ALA A 223 18.18 -5.56 5.43
N ARG A 224 18.82 -5.95 6.54
CA ARG A 224 20.08 -5.32 6.96
C ARG A 224 21.20 -5.44 5.95
N ARG A 225 21.32 -6.60 5.29
CA ARG A 225 22.33 -6.80 4.24
C ARG A 225 22.03 -5.94 3.02
N ASP A 226 20.79 -5.98 2.55
CA ASP A 226 20.38 -5.22 1.35
C ASP A 226 20.54 -3.71 1.56
N TYR A 227 20.29 -3.22 2.78
CA TYR A 227 20.39 -1.79 3.13
C TYR A 227 21.63 -1.44 3.95
N HIS A 228 22.70 -2.24 3.90
CA HIS A 228 23.91 -2.00 4.71
C HIS A 228 24.48 -0.57 4.54
N GLY A 229 24.41 -0.04 3.31
CA GLY A 229 24.88 1.32 2.98
C GLY A 229 23.88 2.45 3.26
N ASN A 230 22.74 2.18 3.89
CA ASN A 230 21.71 3.18 4.18
C ASN A 230 21.48 3.31 5.70
N PRO A 231 22.16 4.25 6.38
CA PRO A 231 22.07 4.42 7.82
C PRO A 231 20.64 4.69 8.33
N SER A 232 19.84 5.45 7.57
CA SER A 232 18.46 5.76 7.95
C SER A 232 17.58 4.51 7.97
N ILE A 233 17.73 3.63 6.99
CA ILE A 233 17.00 2.35 6.98
C ILE A 233 17.54 1.39 8.04
N GLN A 234 18.84 1.39 8.33
CA GLN A 234 19.38 0.60 9.45
C GLN A 234 18.76 1.03 10.79
N ALA A 235 18.68 2.34 11.05
CA ALA A 235 18.04 2.87 12.25
C ALA A 235 16.53 2.54 12.29
N ALA A 236 15.84 2.58 11.15
CA ALA A 236 14.45 2.15 11.04
C ALA A 236 14.26 0.66 11.38
N LEU A 237 15.21 -0.20 10.97
CA LEU A 237 15.20 -1.63 11.32
C LEU A 237 15.47 -1.85 12.82
N ASP A 238 16.33 -1.03 13.44
CA ASP A 238 16.54 -1.06 14.89
C ASP A 238 15.26 -0.67 15.65
N ALA A 239 14.55 0.36 15.17
CA ALA A 239 13.28 0.79 15.73
C ALA A 239 12.19 -0.30 15.56
N TYR A 240 12.10 -0.91 14.38
CA TYR A 240 11.21 -2.05 14.11
C TYR A 240 11.43 -3.18 15.12
N ILE A 241 12.68 -3.62 15.32
CA ILE A 241 12.99 -4.73 16.25
C ILE A 241 12.50 -4.40 17.66
N LYS A 242 12.75 -3.18 18.15
CA LYS A 242 12.30 -2.75 19.48
C LYS A 242 10.78 -2.70 19.64
N SER A 243 10.02 -2.59 18.54
CA SER A 243 8.57 -2.52 18.57
C SER A 243 7.90 -3.90 18.53
N VAL A 244 8.61 -4.93 18.08
CA VAL A 244 8.06 -6.28 17.87
C VAL A 244 8.67 -7.36 18.77
N ASP A 245 9.75 -7.03 19.49
CA ASP A 245 10.31 -7.80 20.61
C ASP A 245 9.52 -7.53 21.91
#